data_AF-A0A255PWE1-F1
#
_entry.id   AF-A0A255PWE1-F1
#
_cell.length_a   1.000
_cell.length_b   1.000
_cell.length_c   1.000
_cell.angle_alpha   90.00
_cell.angle_beta   90.00
_cell.angle_gamma   90.00
#
_symmetry.space_group_name_H-M   'P 1'
#
loop_
_entity.id
_entity.type
_entity.pdbx_description
1 polymer ?
#
loop_
_entity_poly.entity_id
_entity_poly.type
_entity_poly.pdbx_seq_one_letter_code
_entity_poly.pdbx_strand_id
1 'polypeptide(L)'
;MRAVGYHVDCDPVFDTDRRPAQYEPLGASVAQLADRIRQTTTTEEVAEILTELTASCDGILDAVGQVLIAAAEFHDDLGASTAPYTARRLRYLAEERLAVVRTDLVHTRNDLADRHAPHPSRVACTQRVPADERERSAVCSCPPPPRAIPVPPPVAAGPRR
;
A
#
# COMPACT_ATOMS: atom_id res chain seq x y z
N MET A 1 26.94 -10.44 3.06
CA MET A 1 25.58 -9.83 3.19
C MET A 1 25.77 -8.39 3.65
N ARG A 2 25.43 -7.38 2.84
CA ARG A 2 25.62 -5.96 3.18
C ARG A 2 24.37 -5.38 3.86
N ALA A 3 24.54 -4.73 5.02
CA ALA A 3 23.46 -3.95 5.64
C ALA A 3 23.27 -2.63 4.89
N VAL A 4 22.02 -2.24 4.62
CA VAL A 4 21.71 -1.01 3.88
C VAL A 4 21.99 0.19 4.78
N GLY A 5 22.83 1.12 4.32
CA GLY A 5 23.10 2.40 4.99
C GLY A 5 24.31 2.42 5.95
N TYR A 6 24.99 1.29 6.14
CA TYR A 6 26.22 1.22 6.93
C TYR A 6 27.33 0.56 6.11
N HIS A 7 28.53 1.16 6.13
CA HIS A 7 29.70 0.52 5.57
C HIS A 7 30.18 -0.53 6.57
N VAL A 8 29.98 -1.80 6.24
CA VAL A 8 30.53 -2.93 6.97
C VAL A 8 31.51 -3.60 6.01
N ASP A 9 32.80 -3.60 6.38
CA ASP A 9 33.82 -4.33 5.65
C ASP A 9 33.44 -5.83 5.66
N CYS A 10 33.01 -6.31 4.51
CA CYS A 10 32.69 -7.72 4.31
C CYS A 10 33.90 -8.39 3.66
N ASP A 11 34.32 -9.53 4.20
CA ASP A 11 35.31 -10.39 3.57
C ASP A 11 34.85 -10.75 2.13
N PRO A 12 35.75 -10.69 1.12
CA PRO A 12 35.41 -10.91 -0.28
C PRO A 12 34.71 -12.24 -0.55
N VAL A 13 34.95 -13.27 0.26
CA VAL A 13 34.31 -14.59 0.12
C VAL A 13 32.81 -14.54 0.47
N PHE A 14 32.37 -13.54 1.24
CA PHE A 14 30.98 -13.34 1.66
C PHE A 14 30.33 -12.08 1.04
N ASP A 15 31.03 -11.43 0.11
CA ASP A 15 30.54 -10.27 -0.64
C ASP A 15 29.71 -10.73 -1.84
N THR A 16 28.48 -11.12 -1.55
CA THR A 16 27.49 -11.51 -2.58
C THR A 16 26.67 -10.30 -3.00
N ASP A 17 26.35 -10.16 -4.30
CA ASP A 17 25.38 -9.17 -4.83
C ASP A 17 23.95 -9.31 -4.27
N ARG A 18 23.69 -10.36 -3.48
CA ARG A 18 22.44 -10.56 -2.74
C ARG A 18 22.26 -9.45 -1.71
N ARG A 19 21.46 -8.45 -2.07
CA ARG A 19 20.86 -7.53 -1.12
C ARG A 19 19.74 -8.27 -0.39
N PRO A 20 19.57 -8.05 0.94
CA PRO A 20 18.34 -8.49 1.60
C PRO A 20 17.14 -7.92 0.85
N ALA A 21 16.12 -8.74 0.62
CA ALA A 21 14.88 -8.28 0.02
C ALA A 21 14.37 -7.10 0.86
N GLN A 22 14.24 -5.93 0.23
CA GLN A 22 13.55 -4.81 0.85
C GLN A 22 12.08 -5.19 0.85
N TYR A 23 11.58 -5.73 1.96
CA TYR A 23 10.15 -5.87 2.14
C TYR A 23 9.57 -4.47 2.25
N GLU A 24 8.69 -4.12 1.31
CA GLU A 24 7.90 -2.91 1.41
C GLU A 24 7.08 -2.99 2.70
N PRO A 25 7.11 -1.95 3.58
CA PRO A 25 6.28 -1.97 4.77
C PRO A 25 4.82 -2.17 4.38
N LEU A 26 4.07 -2.99 5.11
CA LEU A 26 2.64 -3.24 4.82
C LEU A 26 1.86 -1.93 4.64
N GLY A 27 2.17 -0.89 5.44
CA GLY A 27 1.55 0.42 5.30
C GLY A 27 1.83 1.11 3.95
N ALA A 28 3.00 0.90 3.35
CA ALA A 28 3.31 1.37 2.00
C ALA A 28 2.53 0.57 0.93
N SER A 29 2.38 -0.74 1.11
CA SER A 29 1.51 -1.57 0.26
C SER A 29 0.04 -1.12 0.33
N VAL A 30 -0.47 -0.79 1.53
CA VAL A 30 -1.83 -0.22 1.69
C VAL A 30 -1.95 1.16 1.01
N ALA A 31 -0.93 2.01 1.14
CA ALA A 31 -0.90 3.31 0.46
C ALA A 31 -0.91 3.16 -1.07
N GLN A 32 -0.24 2.14 -1.60
CA GLN A 32 -0.22 1.81 -3.02
C GLN A 32 -1.61 1.45 -3.55
N LEU A 33 -2.51 0.89 -2.73
CA LEU A 33 -3.90 0.65 -3.14
C LEU A 33 -4.63 1.95 -3.48
N ALA A 34 -4.37 3.02 -2.72
CA ALA A 34 -4.94 4.32 -3.01
C ALA A 34 -4.39 4.90 -4.32
N ASP A 35 -3.11 4.68 -4.63
CA ASP A 35 -2.52 5.05 -5.93
C ASP A 35 -3.10 4.25 -7.08
N ARG A 36 -3.34 2.94 -6.90
CA ARG A 36 -4.00 2.09 -7.89
C ARG A 36 -5.41 2.61 -8.18
N ILE A 37 -6.23 2.89 -7.16
CA ILE A 37 -7.58 3.47 -7.33
C ILE A 37 -7.54 4.83 -8.04
N ARG A 38 -6.50 5.64 -7.83
CA ARG A 38 -6.32 6.91 -8.57
C ARG A 38 -6.01 6.71 -10.05
N GLN A 39 -5.54 5.54 -10.46
CA GLN A 39 -5.13 5.22 -11.82
C GLN A 39 -6.14 4.35 -12.57
N THR A 40 -7.05 3.67 -11.86
CA THR A 40 -8.07 2.81 -12.47
C THR A 40 -8.97 3.60 -13.43
N THR A 41 -9.41 2.89 -14.46
CA THR A 41 -10.25 3.41 -15.54
C THR A 41 -11.61 2.74 -15.60
N THR A 42 -11.86 1.69 -14.81
CA THR A 42 -13.16 1.01 -14.71
C THR A 42 -13.62 0.88 -13.27
N THR A 43 -14.93 0.73 -13.07
CA THR A 43 -15.50 0.46 -11.73
C THR A 43 -15.14 -0.93 -11.21
N GLU A 44 -14.95 -1.90 -12.11
CA GLU A 44 -14.54 -3.27 -11.78
C GLU A 44 -13.15 -3.32 -11.15
N GLU A 45 -12.17 -2.60 -11.72
CA GLU A 45 -10.82 -2.49 -11.16
C GLU A 45 -10.83 -1.88 -9.74
N VAL A 46 -11.72 -0.92 -9.48
CA VAL A 46 -11.87 -0.34 -8.13
C VAL A 46 -12.49 -1.36 -7.18
N ALA A 47 -13.52 -2.09 -7.61
CA ALA A 47 -14.14 -3.14 -6.81
C ALA A 47 -13.16 -4.27 -6.46
N GLU A 48 -12.28 -4.65 -7.40
CA GLU A 48 -11.21 -5.60 -7.17
C GLU A 48 -10.26 -5.10 -6.07
N ILE A 49 -9.76 -3.86 -6.18
CA ILE A 49 -8.88 -3.28 -5.15
C ILE A 49 -9.56 -3.20 -3.78
N LEU A 50 -10.85 -2.83 -3.73
CA LEU A 50 -11.61 -2.79 -2.48
C LEU A 50 -11.76 -4.17 -1.84
N THR A 51 -11.67 -5.26 -2.61
CA THR A 51 -11.70 -6.62 -2.07
C THR A 51 -10.53 -6.88 -1.12
N GLU A 52 -9.33 -6.34 -1.40
CA GLU A 52 -8.17 -6.44 -0.52
C GLU A 52 -8.40 -5.78 0.85
N LEU A 53 -9.22 -4.73 0.91
CA LEU A 53 -9.59 -4.09 2.18
C LEU A 53 -10.64 -4.90 2.95
N THR A 54 -11.60 -5.49 2.24
CA THR A 54 -12.82 -6.06 2.84
C THR A 54 -12.85 -7.57 2.95
N ALA A 55 -11.82 -8.28 2.48
CA ALA A 55 -11.78 -9.74 2.58
C ALA A 55 -12.00 -10.22 4.02
N SER A 56 -12.80 -11.26 4.20
CA SER A 56 -13.40 -11.59 5.49
C SER A 56 -12.41 -12.10 6.55
N CYS A 57 -11.27 -12.67 6.13
CA CYS A 57 -10.32 -13.34 7.01
C CYS A 57 -8.88 -12.84 6.87
N ASP A 58 -8.53 -12.26 5.72
CA ASP A 58 -7.18 -11.81 5.37
C ASP A 58 -7.20 -10.38 4.80
N GLY A 59 -8.34 -9.69 4.88
CA GLY A 59 -8.46 -8.31 4.46
C GLY A 59 -7.77 -7.35 5.43
N ILE A 60 -7.39 -6.18 4.92
CA ILE A 60 -6.70 -5.15 5.73
C ILE A 60 -7.51 -4.77 6.97
N LEU A 61 -8.83 -4.63 6.86
CA LEU A 61 -9.68 -4.31 8.02
C LEU A 61 -9.69 -5.43 9.07
N ASP A 62 -9.52 -6.70 8.66
CA ASP A 62 -9.40 -7.80 9.60
C ASP A 62 -8.07 -7.75 10.36
N ALA A 63 -6.96 -7.54 9.64
CA ALA A 63 -5.65 -7.36 10.25
C ALA A 63 -5.62 -6.19 11.24
N VAL A 64 -6.28 -5.07 10.94
CA VAL A 64 -6.42 -3.94 11.88
C VAL A 64 -7.21 -4.35 13.12
N GLY A 65 -8.28 -5.14 12.97
CA GLY A 65 -9.05 -5.70 14.09
C GLY A 65 -8.17 -6.56 15.01
N GLN A 66 -7.35 -7.43 14.44
CA GLN A 66 -6.41 -8.27 15.20
C GLN A 66 -5.41 -7.43 16.00
N VAL A 67 -4.87 -6.35 15.43
CA VAL A 67 -3.97 -5.42 16.13
C VAL A 67 -4.67 -4.74 17.31
N LEU A 68 -5.93 -4.32 17.15
CA LEU A 68 -6.71 -3.70 18.21
C LEU A 68 -7.03 -4.69 19.35
N ILE A 69 -7.34 -5.94 19.01
CA ILE A 69 -7.59 -7.01 20.00
C ILE A 69 -6.31 -7.29 20.79
N ALA A 70 -5.16 -7.46 20.12
CA ALA A 70 -3.88 -7.67 20.79
C ALA A 70 -3.49 -6.49 21.70
N ALA A 71 -3.78 -5.25 21.29
CA ALA A 71 -3.58 -4.08 22.13
C ALA A 71 -4.52 -4.07 23.35
N ALA A 72 -5.76 -4.55 23.21
CA ALA A 72 -6.69 -4.68 24.33
C ALA A 72 -6.20 -5.73 25.34
N GLU A 73 -5.72 -6.87 24.87
CA GLU A 73 -5.11 -7.93 25.69
C GLU A 73 -3.91 -7.40 26.47
N PHE A 74 -3.00 -6.68 25.78
CA PHE A 74 -1.88 -6.01 26.44
C PHE A 74 -2.33 -5.07 27.56
N HIS A 75 -3.42 -4.32 27.36
CA HIS A 75 -3.96 -3.44 28.39
C HIS A 75 -4.57 -4.18 29.59
N ASP A 76 -5.17 -5.35 29.38
CA ASP A 76 -5.69 -6.17 30.47
C ASP A 76 -4.55 -6.75 31.33
N ASP A 77 -3.42 -7.10 30.72
CA ASP A 77 -2.23 -7.64 31.38
C ASP A 77 -1.49 -6.62 32.26
N LEU A 78 -1.72 -5.31 32.06
CA LEU A 78 -1.14 -4.25 32.88
C LEU A 78 -1.77 -4.13 34.29
N GLY A 79 -2.87 -4.86 34.55
CA GLY A 79 -3.49 -4.99 35.87
C GLY A 79 -4.61 -3.98 36.19
N ALA A 80 -5.31 -4.18 37.31
CA ALA A 80 -6.58 -3.49 37.64
C ALA A 80 -6.49 -1.95 37.80
N SER A 81 -5.29 -1.38 37.90
CA SER A 81 -5.09 0.08 37.98
C SER A 81 -5.00 0.75 36.60
N THR A 82 -4.76 -0.02 35.53
CA THR A 82 -4.66 0.48 34.17
C THR A 82 -6.00 0.32 33.44
N ALA A 83 -6.69 1.45 33.29
CA ALA A 83 -7.86 1.73 32.45
C ALA A 83 -8.55 0.51 31.78
N PRO A 84 -9.40 -0.25 32.49
CA PRO A 84 -10.29 -1.27 31.89
C PRO A 84 -11.20 -0.69 30.79
N TYR A 85 -11.44 0.62 30.85
CA TYR A 85 -12.11 1.37 29.78
C TYR A 85 -11.35 1.31 28.44
N THR A 86 -10.02 1.35 28.45
CA THR A 86 -9.20 1.36 27.23
C THR A 86 -9.28 0.02 26.51
N ALA A 87 -9.08 -1.10 27.23
CA ALA A 87 -9.19 -2.43 26.65
C ALA A 87 -10.60 -2.67 26.06
N ARG A 88 -11.65 -2.30 26.81
CA ARG A 88 -13.04 -2.38 26.32
C ARG A 88 -13.28 -1.51 25.09
N ARG A 89 -12.72 -0.29 25.05
CA ARG A 89 -12.82 0.61 23.90
C ARG A 89 -12.12 0.04 22.66
N LEU A 90 -10.96 -0.58 22.82
CA LEU A 90 -10.24 -1.21 21.72
C LEU A 90 -11.01 -2.39 21.12
N ARG A 91 -11.58 -3.26 21.97
CA ARG A 91 -12.48 -4.34 21.51
C ARG A 91 -13.71 -3.80 20.79
N TYR A 92 -14.35 -2.76 21.33
CA TYR A 92 -15.47 -2.10 20.67
C TYR A 92 -15.10 -1.53 19.29
N LEU A 93 -13.90 -0.95 19.14
CA LEU A 93 -13.44 -0.48 17.83
C LEU A 93 -13.27 -1.65 16.84
N ALA A 94 -12.68 -2.76 17.29
CA ALA A 94 -12.44 -3.94 16.47
C ALA A 94 -13.73 -4.64 16.04
N GLU A 95 -14.65 -4.86 16.97
CA GLU A 95 -15.86 -5.66 16.76
C GLU A 95 -16.99 -4.86 16.14
N GLU A 96 -17.21 -3.62 16.59
CA GLU A 96 -18.38 -2.84 16.19
C GLU A 96 -18.05 -1.82 15.10
N ARG A 97 -16.98 -1.03 15.28
CA ARG A 97 -16.69 0.07 14.34
C ARG A 97 -16.07 -0.41 13.04
N LEU A 98 -15.14 -1.36 13.09
CA LEU A 98 -14.60 -1.93 11.85
C LEU A 98 -15.63 -2.77 11.10
N ALA A 99 -16.59 -3.41 11.79
CA ALA A 99 -17.69 -4.12 11.13
C ALA A 99 -18.58 -3.18 10.32
N VAL A 100 -18.91 -1.99 10.85
CA VAL A 100 -19.65 -0.95 10.12
C VAL A 100 -18.86 -0.50 8.88
N VAL A 101 -17.58 -0.13 9.05
CA VAL A 101 -16.72 0.29 7.92
C VAL A 101 -16.61 -0.80 6.86
N ARG A 102 -16.43 -2.06 7.28
CA ARG A 102 -16.37 -3.22 6.38
C ARG A 102 -17.67 -3.35 5.60
N THR A 103 -18.82 -3.21 6.26
CA THR A 103 -20.15 -3.33 5.64
C THR A 103 -20.36 -2.24 4.58
N ASP A 104 -20.05 -0.98 4.90
CA ASP A 104 -20.18 0.15 3.97
C ASP A 104 -19.26 0.01 2.75
N LEU A 105 -18.03 -0.47 2.95
CA LEU A 105 -17.10 -0.73 1.86
C LEU A 105 -17.50 -1.94 1.01
N VAL A 106 -18.04 -3.00 1.61
CA VAL A 106 -18.60 -4.14 0.87
C VAL A 106 -19.78 -3.70 0.00
N HIS A 107 -20.68 -2.87 0.53
CA HIS A 107 -21.76 -2.28 -0.26
C HIS A 107 -21.22 -1.43 -1.41
N THR A 108 -20.28 -0.53 -1.12
CA THR A 108 -19.64 0.32 -2.15
C THR A 108 -18.97 -0.52 -3.23
N ARG A 109 -18.25 -1.57 -2.85
CA ARG A 109 -17.60 -2.51 -3.76
C ARG A 109 -18.63 -3.22 -4.64
N ASN A 110 -19.70 -3.74 -4.05
CA ASN A 110 -20.74 -4.45 -4.81
C ASN A 110 -21.44 -3.50 -5.78
N ASP A 111 -21.77 -2.27 -5.37
CA ASP A 111 -22.31 -1.23 -6.24
C ASP A 111 -21.39 -0.93 -7.44
N LEU A 112 -20.08 -0.88 -7.24
CA LEU A 112 -19.10 -0.65 -8.30
C LEU A 112 -18.96 -1.86 -9.22
N ALA A 113 -18.98 -3.07 -8.66
CA ALA A 113 -18.98 -4.32 -9.40
C ALA A 113 -20.24 -4.42 -10.26
N ASP A 114 -21.42 -4.10 -9.74
CA ASP A 114 -22.68 -4.19 -10.49
C ASP A 114 -22.76 -3.20 -11.65
N ARG A 115 -22.11 -2.02 -11.53
CA ARG A 115 -22.12 -0.99 -12.59
C ARG A 115 -21.35 -1.35 -13.84
N HIS A 116 -20.24 -2.11 -13.73
CA HIS A 116 -19.38 -2.52 -14.86
C HIS A 116 -19.10 -1.39 -15.87
N ALA A 117 -18.80 -0.18 -15.39
CA ALA A 117 -18.73 1.02 -16.22
C ALA A 117 -17.30 1.58 -16.32
N PRO A 118 -16.93 2.20 -17.45
CA PRO A 118 -15.72 3.02 -17.52
C PRO A 118 -15.88 4.29 -16.67
N HIS A 119 -14.76 4.78 -16.14
CA HIS A 119 -14.71 6.03 -15.41
C HIS A 119 -14.91 7.22 -16.37
N PRO A 120 -15.82 8.17 -16.06
CA PRO A 120 -16.29 9.16 -17.05
C PRO A 120 -15.20 10.14 -17.52
N SER A 121 -14.16 10.37 -16.70
CA SER A 121 -13.06 11.29 -17.02
C SER A 121 -11.69 10.64 -17.11
N ARG A 122 -11.62 9.30 -17.10
CA ARG A 122 -10.34 8.57 -17.22
C ARG A 122 -10.45 7.53 -18.32
N VAL A 123 -9.56 7.63 -19.29
CA VAL A 123 -9.51 6.74 -20.46
C VAL A 123 -8.10 6.21 -20.58
N ALA A 124 -7.97 4.90 -20.80
CA ALA A 124 -6.68 4.28 -21.08
C ALA A 124 -6.10 4.85 -22.38
N CYS A 125 -4.82 5.21 -22.37
CA CYS A 125 -4.14 5.59 -23.60
C CYS A 125 -3.97 4.35 -24.49
N THR A 126 -4.62 4.35 -25.65
CA THR A 126 -4.55 3.24 -26.63
C THR A 126 -3.43 3.44 -27.67
N GLN A 127 -2.72 4.57 -27.62
CA GLN A 127 -1.65 4.86 -28.58
C GLN A 127 -0.37 4.11 -28.20
N ARG A 128 0.11 3.25 -29.11
CA ARG A 128 1.35 2.49 -28.96
C ARG A 128 2.47 3.26 -29.63
N VAL A 129 3.46 3.72 -28.87
CA VAL A 129 4.67 4.33 -29.45
C VAL A 129 5.50 3.21 -30.11
N PRO A 130 5.84 3.32 -31.40
CA PRO A 130 6.73 2.38 -32.08
C PRO A 130 8.09 2.31 -31.38
N ALA A 131 8.70 1.11 -31.31
CA ALA A 131 9.96 0.89 -30.57
C ALA A 131 11.17 1.66 -31.15
N ASP A 132 11.06 2.13 -32.39
CA ASP A 132 12.05 2.90 -33.14
C ASP A 132 11.88 4.43 -32.99
N GLU A 133 10.77 4.91 -32.42
CA GLU A 133 10.48 6.34 -32.30
C GLU A 133 10.84 6.86 -30.89
N ARG A 134 12.05 7.42 -30.74
CA ARG A 134 12.61 7.85 -29.45
C ARG A 134 12.06 9.19 -28.93
N GLU A 135 11.37 9.97 -29.78
CA GLU A 135 11.23 11.41 -29.57
C GLU A 135 9.87 12.00 -29.96
N ARG A 136 8.77 11.32 -29.56
CA ARG A 136 7.40 11.88 -29.62
C ARG A 136 6.56 11.77 -28.35
N SER A 137 7.14 11.31 -27.23
CA SER A 137 6.43 11.25 -25.94
C SER A 137 5.91 12.60 -25.41
N ALA A 138 6.32 13.73 -26.01
CA ALA A 138 5.84 15.06 -25.63
C ALA A 138 4.47 15.45 -26.25
N VAL A 139 3.95 14.69 -27.22
CA VAL A 139 2.70 15.02 -27.96
C VAL A 139 1.65 13.90 -27.87
N CYS A 140 1.68 13.11 -26.81
CA CYS A 140 0.48 12.35 -26.44
C CYS A 140 -0.49 13.35 -25.79
N SER A 141 -1.72 13.51 -26.29
CA SER A 141 -2.80 14.26 -25.60
C SER A 141 -3.25 13.59 -24.29
N CYS A 142 -2.42 12.70 -23.77
CA CYS A 142 -2.66 11.83 -22.65
C CYS A 142 -2.32 12.64 -21.39
N PRO A 143 -3.15 12.57 -20.34
CA PRO A 143 -2.82 13.25 -19.10
C PRO A 143 -1.42 12.78 -18.66
N PRO A 144 -0.52 13.71 -18.31
CA PRO A 144 0.84 13.34 -17.91
C PRO A 144 0.73 12.39 -16.71
N PRO A 145 1.54 11.32 -16.67
CA PRO A 145 1.54 10.43 -15.52
C PRO A 145 1.80 11.25 -14.24
N PRO A 146 1.18 10.88 -13.10
CA PRO A 146 1.43 11.56 -11.83
C PRO A 146 2.94 11.58 -11.59
N ARG A 147 3.48 12.78 -11.31
CA ARG A 147 4.92 12.98 -11.17
C ARG A 147 5.45 12.03 -10.10
N ALA A 148 6.29 11.08 -10.52
CA ALA A 148 7.07 10.29 -9.58
C ALA A 148 7.92 11.24 -8.74
N ILE A 149 7.86 11.08 -7.41
CA ILE A 149 8.71 11.83 -6.48
C ILE A 149 10.17 11.50 -6.85
N PRO A 150 11.01 12.50 -7.14
CA PRO A 150 12.38 12.24 -7.55
C PRO A 150 13.14 11.54 -6.40
N VAL A 151 13.60 10.33 -6.67
CA VAL A 151 14.55 9.63 -5.80
C VAL A 151 15.86 10.40 -5.85
N PRO A 152 16.41 10.88 -4.71
CA PRO A 152 17.66 11.62 -4.71
C PRO A 152 18.80 10.72 -5.23
N PRO A 153 19.73 11.26 -6.04
CA PRO A 153 20.83 10.47 -6.58
C PRO A 153 21.74 9.96 -5.44
N PRO A 154 22.33 8.76 -5.57
CA PRO A 154 23.31 8.29 -4.61
C PRO A 154 24.51 9.24 -4.62
N VAL A 155 24.82 9.81 -3.45
CA VAL A 155 25.97 10.69 -3.27
C VAL A 155 27.24 9.85 -3.41
N ALA A 156 27.99 10.05 -4.49
CA ALA A 156 29.31 9.45 -4.65
C ALA A 156 30.27 10.10 -3.63
N ALA A 157 30.71 9.33 -2.63
CA ALA A 157 31.80 9.74 -1.75
C ALA A 157 33.11 9.73 -2.58
N GLY A 158 33.60 10.92 -2.93
CA GLY A 158 34.89 11.10 -3.60
C GLY A 158 36.08 10.73 -2.68
N PRO A 159 37.25 10.40 -3.26
CA PRO A 159 38.40 9.93 -2.49
C PRO A 159 39.03 11.07 -1.69
N ARG A 160 39.27 10.85 -0.40
CA ARG A 160 40.11 11.74 0.43
C ARG A 160 41.56 11.25 0.38
N ARG A 161 42.46 12.17 0.05
CA ARG A 161 43.92 12.02 0.16
C ARG A 161 44.36 12.02 1.61
#